data_AF-A0A917R1H9-F1
#
_entry.id   AF-A0A917R1H9-F1
#
_cell.length_a   1.000
_cell.length_b   1.000
_cell.length_c   1.000
_cell.angle_alpha   90.00
_cell.angle_beta   90.00
_cell.angle_gamma   90.00
#
_symmetry.space_group_name_H-M   'P 1'
#
loop_
_entity.id
_entity.type
_entity.pdbx_description
1 polymer ?
#
loop_
_entity_poly.entity_id
_entity_poly.type
_entity_poly.pdbx_seq_one_letter_code
_entity_poly.pdbx_strand_id
1 'polypeptide(L)' 'MAVPDLQLRYLDAETADPLTDQLVAMFAEVWGRPPYAGDPNFSAETFAVRLGEAMKLDGFEVPILANG' A
#
# COMPACT_ATOMS: atom_id res chain seq x y z
N MET A 1 2.76 -8.04 25.36
CA MET A 1 1.93 -7.59 24.22
C MET A 1 1.73 -8.82 23.35
N ALA A 2 0.51 -9.29 23.14
CA ALA A 2 0.27 -10.44 22.25
C ALA A 2 0.47 -9.98 20.80
N VAL A 3 1.23 -10.75 20.01
CA VAL A 3 1.34 -10.50 18.57
C VAL A 3 0.02 -10.95 17.96
N PRO A 4 -0.70 -10.07 17.24
CA PRO A 4 -1.94 -10.47 16.57
C PRO A 4 -1.63 -11.56 15.55
N ASP A 5 -2.53 -12.54 15.45
CA ASP A 5 -2.43 -13.56 14.41
C ASP A 5 -2.67 -12.90 13.05
N LEU A 6 -1.66 -12.96 12.19
CA LEU A 6 -1.59 -12.28 10.91
C LEU A 6 -1.74 -13.33 9.82
N GLN A 7 -2.78 -13.19 8.99
CA GLN A 7 -2.99 -14.02 7.82
C GLN A 7 -2.63 -13.23 6.56
N LEU A 8 -2.18 -13.92 5.51
CA LEU A 8 -1.99 -13.33 4.20
C LEU A 8 -3.24 -13.56 3.37
N ARG A 9 -3.80 -12.47 2.84
CA ARG A 9 -4.91 -12.50 1.89
C ARG A 9 -4.39 -12.07 0.53
N TYR A 10 -4.61 -12.91 -0.48
CA TYR A 10 -4.41 -12.52 -1.87
C TYR A 10 -5.49 -11.53 -2.31
N LEU A 11 -5.08 -10.44 -2.94
CA LEU A 11 -5.95 -9.49 -3.63
C LEU A 11 -5.57 -9.47 -5.11
N ASP A 12 -6.56 -9.67 -5.96
CA ASP A 12 -6.46 -9.37 -7.39
C ASP A 12 -6.58 -7.85 -7.62
N ALA A 13 -6.32 -7.43 -8.86
CA ALA A 13 -6.39 -6.03 -9.26
C ALA A 13 -7.75 -5.39 -8.97
N GLU A 14 -8.85 -6.11 -9.21
CA GLU A 14 -10.21 -5.62 -9.01
C GLU A 14 -10.54 -5.39 -7.53
N THR A 15 -10.09 -6.29 -6.66
CA THR A 15 -10.29 -6.18 -5.22
C THR A 15 -9.35 -5.15 -4.58
N ALA A 16 -8.21 -4.88 -5.20
CA ALA A 16 -7.21 -3.94 -4.69
C ALA A 16 -7.48 -2.49 -5.08
N ASP A 17 -8.19 -2.24 -6.18
CA ASP A 17 -8.50 -0.90 -6.69
C ASP A 17 -9.11 0.06 -5.63
N PRO A 18 -10.07 -0.38 -4.78
CA PRO A 18 -10.63 0.48 -3.73
C PRO A 18 -9.64 0.86 -2.61
N LEU A 19 -8.49 0.18 -2.50
CA LEU A 19 -7.47 0.43 -1.49
C LEU A 19 -6.38 1.39 -1.99
N THR A 20 -6.28 1.62 -3.30
CA THR A 20 -5.23 2.43 -3.92
C THR A 20 -5.12 3.81 -3.28
N ASP A 21 -6.24 4.52 -3.15
CA ASP A 21 -6.25 5.87 -2.59
C ASP A 21 -5.80 5.89 -1.12
N GLN A 22 -6.20 4.88 -0.34
CA GLN A 22 -5.80 4.75 1.07
C GLN A 22 -4.31 4.46 1.21
N LEU A 23 -3.77 3.58 0.34
CA LEU A 23 -2.35 3.27 0.30
C LEU A 23 -1.52 4.48 -0.11
N VAL A 24 -1.98 5.24 -1.10
CA VAL A 24 -1.33 6.48 -1.55
C VAL A 24 -1.37 7.56 -0.45
N ALA A 25 -2.50 7.71 0.24
CA ALA A 25 -2.63 8.65 1.35
C ALA A 25 -1.70 8.29 2.52
N MET A 26 -1.65 7.02 2.90
CA MET A 26 -0.72 6.52 3.93
C MET A 26 0.74 6.78 3.51
N PHE A 27 1.08 6.48 2.26
CA PHE A 27 2.43 6.72 1.75
C PHE A 27 2.79 8.21 1.83
N ALA A 28 1.88 9.11 1.43
CA ALA A 28 2.09 10.55 1.51
C ALA A 28 2.31 11.03 2.95
N GLU A 29 1.59 10.47 3.92
CA GLU A 29 1.77 10.83 5.32
C GLU A 29 3.16 10.45 5.85
N VAL A 30 3.64 9.25 5.51
CA VAL A 30 4.93 8.73 5.98
C VAL A 30 6.10 9.40 5.27
N TRP A 31 6.03 9.52 3.94
CA TRP A 31 7.15 9.92 3.08
C TRP A 31 7.12 11.40 2.67
N GLY A 32 6.00 12.11 2.91
CA GLY A 32 5.91 13.56 2.74
C GLY A 32 6.65 14.37 3.81
N ARG A 33 7.45 13.71 4.66
CA ARG A 33 8.16 14.31 5.79
C ARG A 33 9.69 14.25 5.56
N PRO A 34 10.49 15.14 6.17
CA PRO A 34 11.94 15.06 6.10
C PRO A 34 12.47 13.68 6.55
N PRO A 35 13.55 13.16 5.94
CA PRO A 35 14.39 13.79 4.92
C PRO A 35 13.86 13.71 3.48
N TYR A 36 12.72 13.04 3.28
CA TYR A 36 12.20 12.69 1.94
C TYR A 36 11.24 13.73 1.36
N ALA A 37 10.80 14.69 2.18
CA ALA A 37 9.94 15.79 1.76
C ALA A 37 10.50 16.51 0.53
N GLY A 38 9.73 16.53 -0.55
CA GLY A 38 10.11 17.19 -1.81
C GLY A 38 10.96 16.33 -2.76
N ASP A 39 11.37 15.12 -2.38
CA ASP A 39 12.03 14.19 -3.30
C ASP A 39 10.99 13.56 -4.25
N PRO A 40 11.13 13.73 -5.57
CA PRO A 40 10.21 13.15 -6.55
C PRO A 40 10.09 11.62 -6.43
N ASN A 41 11.17 10.92 -6.04
CA ASN A 41 11.15 9.46 -5.89
C ASN A 41 10.28 8.97 -4.73
N PHE A 42 10.01 9.85 -3.76
CA PHE A 42 9.18 9.62 -2.58
C PHE A 42 7.88 10.44 -2.62
N SER A 43 7.48 10.92 -3.80
CA SER A 43 6.20 11.60 -4.00
C SER A 43 5.03 10.61 -4.06
N ALA A 44 3.88 11.02 -3.53
CA ALA A 44 2.64 10.25 -3.60
C ALA A 44 2.21 9.96 -5.05
N GLU A 45 2.46 10.90 -5.97
CA GLU A 45 2.20 10.74 -7.40
C GLU A 45 3.05 9.61 -8.01
N THR A 46 4.36 9.63 -7.76
CA THR A 46 5.26 8.57 -8.24
C THR A 46 4.89 7.21 -7.63
N PHE A 47 4.49 7.20 -6.36
CA PHE A 47 4.01 5.98 -5.71
C PHE A 47 2.71 5.46 -6.33
N ALA A 48 1.73 6.32 -6.61
CA ALA A 48 0.47 5.93 -7.25
C ALA A 48 0.69 5.28 -8.62
N VAL A 49 1.60 5.83 -9.43
CA VAL A 49 1.97 5.23 -10.73
C VAL A 49 2.58 3.84 -10.54
N ARG A 50 3.56 3.71 -9.63
CA ARG A 50 4.21 2.42 -9.36
C ARG A 50 3.23 1.38 -8.81
N LEU A 51 2.31 1.81 -7.95
CA LEU A 51 1.26 0.97 -7.37
C LEU A 51 0.30 0.48 -8.46
N GLY A 52 -0.13 1.38 -9.35
CA GLY A 52 -0.96 1.01 -10.49
C GLY A 52 -0.28 0.03 -11.45
N GLU A 53 1.03 0.15 -11.70
CA GLU A 53 1.79 -0.84 -12.47
C GLU A 53 1.90 -2.18 -11.73
N ALA A 54 2.13 -2.17 -10.41
CA ALA A 54 2.20 -3.38 -9.60
C ALA A 54 0.85 -4.13 -9.57
N MET A 55 -0.26 -3.40 -9.56
CA MET A 55 -1.61 -3.96 -9.63
C MET A 55 -1.95 -4.61 -10.98
N LYS A 56 -1.17 -4.38 -12.03
CA LYS A 56 -1.32 -5.11 -13.31
C LYS A 56 -0.71 -6.51 -13.30
N LEU A 57 0.08 -6.83 -12.28
CA LEU A 57 0.48 -8.22 -12.00
C LEU A 57 -0.75 -8.98 -11.48
N ASP A 58 -0.81 -10.30 -11.64
CA ASP A 58 -2.01 -11.12 -11.36
C ASP A 58 -2.63 -10.90 -9.97
N GLY A 59 -1.88 -10.31 -9.03
CA GLY A 59 -2.33 -9.83 -7.73
C GLY A 59 -1.17 -9.68 -6.76
N PHE A 60 -1.47 -9.37 -5.50
CA PHE A 60 -0.49 -9.33 -4.41
C PHE A 60 -1.10 -9.76 -3.08
N GLU A 61 -0.27 -10.22 -2.15
CA GLU A 61 -0.69 -10.62 -0.81
C GLU A 61 -0.59 -9.44 0.17
N VAL A 62 -1.63 -9.25 0.99
CA VAL A 62 -1.66 -8.28 2.08
C VAL A 62 -1.85 -8.98 3.43
N PRO A 63 -1.20 -8.47 4.50
CA PRO A 63 -1.47 -8.95 5.85
C PRO A 63 -2.85 -8.47 6.33
N ILE A 64 -3.65 -9.39 6.87
CA ILE A 64 -4.92 -9.14 7.54
C ILE A 64 -4.88 -9.69 8.96
N LEU A 65 -5.64 -9.06 9.87
CA LEU A 65 -5.84 -9.60 11.21
C LEU A 65 -6.76 -10.81 11.11
N ALA A 66 -6.33 -11.94 11.69
CA ALA A 66 -7.23 -13.07 11.87
C ALA A 66 -8.34 -12.63 12.84
N ASN A 67 -9.58 -12.62 12.36
CA ASN A 67 -10.72 -12.45 13.25
C ASN A 67 -10.77 -13.70 14.15
N GLY A 68 -10.66 -13.49 15.47
CA GLY A 68 -10.88 -14.53 16.46
C GLY A 68 -12.33 -15.00 16.50
#